data_AF-A0A961KY65-F1
#
_entry.id   AF-A0A961KY65-F1
#
_cell.length_a   1.000
_cell.length_b   1.000
_cell.length_c   1.000
_cell.angle_alpha   90.00
_cell.angle_beta   90.00
_cell.angle_gamma   90.00
#
_symmetry.space_group_name_H-M   'P 1'
#
loop_
_entity.id
_entity.type
_entity.pdbx_description
1 polymer ?
#
loop_
_entity_poly.entity_id
_entity_poly.type
_entity_poly.pdbx_seq_one_letter_code
_entity_poly.pdbx_strand_id
1 'polypeptide(L)'
;MSAGAMLVALGLEAVFGWPEAVYRRIGHPVTWIGAAITGLEARMNRPGPLRTAAGGVVTVVVTALVAAAAWVLAQLLPAGWLGMVLSGVLAAPFVAARSLHDHVAAVARRLAENDLVQARQEVAKIVGRETDALDVQGVSRAALESLAENASDGVVAPLFWGVLFGLPGIAGYKAINT
;
A
#
# COMPACT_ATOMS: atom_id res chain seq x y z
N MET A 1 -17.57 7.88 12.38
CA MET A 1 -17.77 7.72 10.92
C MET A 1 -16.52 7.15 10.23
N SER A 2 -15.32 7.66 10.53
CA SER A 2 -14.05 7.15 9.96
C SER A 2 -13.84 5.65 10.17
N ALA A 3 -14.08 5.12 11.37
CA ALA A 3 -13.95 3.68 11.63
C ALA A 3 -14.86 2.81 10.75
N GLY A 4 -16.12 3.23 10.53
CA GLY A 4 -17.03 2.53 9.62
C GLY A 4 -16.58 2.61 8.17
N ALA A 5 -16.04 3.75 7.73
CA ALA A 5 -15.42 3.87 6.40
C ALA A 5 -14.20 2.94 6.24
N MET A 6 -13.37 2.80 7.27
CA MET A 6 -12.20 1.90 7.23
C MET A 6 -12.60 0.42 7.20
N LEU A 7 -13.69 0.03 7.87
CA LEU A 7 -14.25 -1.32 7.74
C LEU A 7 -14.77 -1.59 6.32
N VAL A 8 -15.43 -0.60 5.70
CA VAL A 8 -15.85 -0.70 4.30
C VAL A 8 -14.64 -0.82 3.38
N ALA A 9 -13.60 0.00 3.58
CA ALA A 9 -12.38 -0.04 2.80
C ALA A 9 -11.70 -1.41 2.87
N LEU A 10 -11.51 -1.94 4.08
CA LEU A 10 -10.92 -3.26 4.32
C LEU A 10 -11.78 -4.38 3.69
N GLY A 11 -13.11 -4.32 3.85
CA GLY A 11 -14.01 -5.32 3.29
C GLY A 11 -14.00 -5.31 1.76
N LEU A 12 -14.05 -4.13 1.14
CA LEU A 12 -13.97 -4.00 -0.32
C LEU A 12 -12.63 -4.51 -0.86
N GLU A 13 -11.53 -4.12 -0.23
CA GLU A 13 -10.21 -4.54 -0.67
C GLU A 13 -10.02 -6.05 -0.49
N ALA A 14 -10.44 -6.63 0.64
CA ALA A 14 -10.35 -8.06 0.88
C ALA A 14 -11.15 -8.89 -0.14
N VAL A 15 -12.32 -8.40 -0.57
CA VAL A 15 -13.22 -9.13 -1.49
C VAL A 15 -12.85 -8.93 -2.96
N PHE A 16 -12.52 -7.70 -3.35
CA PHE A 16 -12.35 -7.33 -4.77
C PHE A 16 -10.89 -7.07 -5.15
N GLY A 17 -10.04 -6.71 -4.18
CA GLY A 17 -8.74 -6.12 -4.48
C GLY A 17 -8.87 -4.86 -5.33
N TRP A 18 -7.78 -4.45 -5.98
CA TRP A 18 -7.84 -3.43 -7.03
C TRP A 18 -8.16 -4.09 -8.38
N PRO A 19 -9.32 -3.82 -9.01
CA PRO A 19 -9.71 -4.53 -10.22
C PRO A 19 -8.77 -4.20 -11.39
N GLU A 20 -8.29 -5.23 -12.08
CA GLU A 20 -7.37 -5.09 -13.22
C GLU A 20 -7.95 -4.22 -14.36
N ALA A 21 -9.27 -4.25 -14.55
CA ALA A 21 -9.94 -3.39 -15.53
C ALA A 21 -9.88 -1.89 -15.15
N VAL A 22 -9.88 -1.58 -13.85
CA VAL A 22 -9.70 -0.21 -13.34
C VAL A 22 -8.24 0.20 -13.47
N TYR A 23 -7.32 -0.70 -13.09
CA TYR A 23 -5.88 -0.49 -13.26
C TYR A 23 -5.51 -0.13 -14.71
N ARG A 24 -6.01 -0.88 -15.69
CA ARG A 24 -5.72 -0.59 -17.10
C ARG A 24 -6.29 0.73 -17.61
N ARG A 25 -7.34 1.25 -17.00
CA ARG A 25 -8.00 2.51 -17.45
C ARG A 25 -7.39 3.75 -16.82
N ILE A 26 -7.14 3.70 -15.50
CA ILE A 26 -6.71 4.88 -14.74
C ILE A 26 -5.43 4.64 -13.95
N GLY A 27 -4.91 3.42 -13.88
CA GLY A 27 -3.80 3.05 -13.00
C GLY A 27 -4.27 2.82 -11.56
N HIS A 28 -3.39 3.07 -10.60
CA HIS A 28 -3.67 2.95 -9.17
C HIS A 28 -3.28 4.26 -8.45
N PRO A 29 -4.06 4.77 -7.46
CA PRO A 29 -3.73 6.01 -6.77
C PRO A 29 -2.29 6.06 -6.23
N VAL A 30 -1.83 4.97 -5.63
CA VAL A 30 -0.44 4.83 -5.15
C VAL A 30 0.59 4.95 -6.29
N THR A 31 0.31 4.44 -7.48
CA THR A 31 1.23 4.58 -8.64
C THR A 31 1.30 6.02 -9.15
N TRP A 32 0.24 6.81 -9.00
CA TRP A 32 0.29 8.24 -9.33
C TRP A 32 1.20 9.01 -8.37
N ILE A 33 1.11 8.69 -7.07
CA ILE A 33 2.01 9.25 -6.04
C ILE A 33 3.46 8.87 -6.36
N GLY A 34 3.73 7.60 -6.64
CA GLY A 34 5.06 7.12 -7.01
C GLY A 34 5.61 7.82 -8.25
N ALA A 35 4.80 7.97 -9.31
CA ALA A 35 5.20 8.69 -10.52
C ALA A 35 5.54 10.17 -10.25
N ALA A 36 4.78 10.83 -9.36
CA ALA A 36 5.08 12.19 -8.94
C ALA A 36 6.40 12.26 -8.16
N ILE A 37 6.64 11.33 -7.23
CA ILE A 37 7.89 11.22 -6.48
C ILE A 37 9.07 10.99 -7.42
N THR A 38 8.99 10.03 -8.35
CA THR A 38 10.06 9.76 -9.34
C THR A 38 10.37 10.99 -10.19
N GLY A 39 9.34 11.72 -10.63
CA GLY A 39 9.52 12.95 -11.41
C GLY A 39 10.21 14.07 -10.63
N LEU A 40 9.91 14.21 -9.33
CA LEU A 40 10.56 15.16 -8.43
C LEU A 40 11.99 14.72 -8.11
N GLU A 41 12.19 13.43 -7.84
CA GLU A 41 13.49 12.84 -7.54
C GLU A 41 14.47 13.05 -8.71
N ALA A 42 14.06 12.78 -9.94
CA ALA A 42 14.89 12.99 -11.13
C ALA A 42 15.37 14.45 -11.29
N ARG A 43 14.61 15.41 -10.76
CA ARG A 43 14.95 16.84 -10.83
C ARG A 43 15.75 17.32 -9.62
N MET A 44 15.42 16.83 -8.43
CA MET A 44 15.86 17.38 -7.14
C MET A 44 16.90 16.52 -6.43
N ASN A 45 17.00 15.22 -6.71
CA ASN A 45 17.98 14.30 -6.13
C ASN A 45 19.35 14.43 -6.83
N ARG A 46 19.94 15.63 -6.71
CA ARG A 46 21.27 15.93 -7.23
C ARG A 46 22.32 15.64 -6.16
N PRO A 47 23.50 15.10 -6.52
CA PRO A 47 24.62 14.98 -5.59
C PRO A 47 25.01 16.36 -5.04
N GLY A 48 25.15 16.47 -3.72
CA GLY A 48 25.54 17.71 -3.07
C GLY A 48 25.09 17.80 -1.60
N PRO A 49 25.51 18.85 -0.87
CA PRO A 49 25.21 19.01 0.55
C PRO A 49 23.72 19.18 0.85
N LEU A 50 22.93 19.63 -0.13
CA LEU A 50 21.50 19.87 0.01
C LEU A 50 20.63 18.64 -0.34
N ARG A 51 21.22 17.50 -0.73
CA ARG A 51 20.47 16.32 -1.20
C ARG A 51 19.43 15.85 -0.18
N THR A 52 19.83 15.71 1.09
CA THR A 52 18.95 15.26 2.18
C THR A 52 17.83 16.28 2.46
N ALA A 53 18.15 17.58 2.44
CA ALA A 53 17.17 18.64 2.64
C ALA A 53 16.14 18.67 1.50
N ALA A 54 16.59 18.52 0.25
CA ALA A 54 15.71 18.43 -0.91
C ALA A 54 14.78 17.21 -0.84
N GLY A 55 15.30 16.05 -0.42
CA GLY A 55 14.49 14.85 -0.17
C GLY A 55 13.42 15.09 0.89
N GLY A 56 13.79 15.68 2.03
CA GLY A 56 12.85 16.02 3.09
C GLY A 56 11.75 17.00 2.63
N VAL A 57 12.10 18.02 1.83
CA VAL A 57 11.12 18.95 1.24
C VAL A 57 10.17 18.21 0.31
N VAL A 58 10.66 17.33 -0.56
CA VAL A 58 9.82 16.52 -1.46
C VAL A 58 8.84 15.66 -0.65
N THR A 59 9.31 14.94 0.37
CA THR A 59 8.45 14.11 1.23
C THR A 59 7.35 14.94 1.88
N VAL A 60 7.68 16.09 2.48
CA VAL A 60 6.69 16.96 3.13
C VAL A 60 5.68 17.50 2.12
N VAL A 61 6.13 18.01 0.97
CA VAL A 61 5.26 18.61 -0.04
C VAL A 61 4.33 17.57 -0.65
N VAL A 62 4.83 16.41 -1.07
CA VAL A 62 4.00 15.35 -1.65
C VAL A 62 2.96 14.86 -0.64
N THR A 63 3.39 14.59 0.60
CA THR A 63 2.49 14.15 1.67
C THR A 63 1.40 15.19 1.94
N ALA A 64 1.78 16.47 2.06
CA ALA A 64 0.83 17.56 2.30
C ALA A 64 -0.17 17.71 1.16
N LEU A 65 0.28 17.62 -0.10
CA LEU A 65 -0.60 17.71 -1.27
C LEU A 65 -1.58 16.54 -1.35
N VAL A 66 -1.11 15.31 -1.12
CA VAL A 66 -1.98 14.13 -1.11
C VAL A 66 -3.00 14.20 0.02
N ALA A 67 -2.57 14.54 1.23
CA ALA A 67 -3.45 14.69 2.38
C ALA A 67 -4.47 15.84 2.16
N ALA A 68 -4.04 16.98 1.62
CA ALA A 68 -4.92 18.10 1.31
C ALA A 68 -5.95 17.73 0.24
N ALA A 69 -5.55 17.04 -0.84
CA ALA A 69 -6.47 16.57 -1.87
C ALA A 69 -7.51 15.60 -1.29
N ALA A 70 -7.08 14.64 -0.47
CA ALA A 70 -7.98 13.71 0.21
C ALA A 70 -8.91 14.41 1.22
N TRP A 71 -8.43 15.46 1.89
CA TRP A 71 -9.25 16.28 2.78
C TRP A 71 -10.32 17.05 2.00
N VAL A 72 -9.97 17.70 0.89
CA VAL A 72 -10.93 18.39 0.01
C VAL A 72 -11.99 17.41 -0.50
N LEU A 73 -11.57 16.22 -0.98
CA LEU A 73 -12.51 15.18 -1.39
C LEU A 73 -13.46 14.78 -0.27
N ALA A 74 -12.96 14.62 0.96
CA ALA A 74 -13.79 14.29 2.11
C ALA A 74 -14.85 15.36 2.42
N GLN A 75 -14.55 16.66 2.21
CA GLN A 75 -15.53 17.74 2.40
C GLN A 75 -16.64 17.75 1.34
N LEU A 76 -16.40 17.15 0.17
CA LEU A 76 -17.39 17.05 -0.91
C LEU A 76 -18.36 15.88 -0.74
N LEU A 77 -18.13 15.00 0.24
CA LEU A 77 -18.97 13.83 0.47
C LEU A 77 -20.24 14.20 1.27
N PRO A 78 -21.38 13.54 1.00
CA PRO A 78 -22.61 13.78 1.74
C PRO A 78 -22.47 13.36 3.20
N ALA A 79 -23.21 14.00 4.11
CA ALA A 79 -23.25 13.59 5.51
C ALA A 79 -23.95 12.23 5.71
N GLY A 80 -23.71 11.58 6.84
CA GLY A 80 -24.36 10.33 7.22
C GLY A 80 -23.76 9.07 6.60
N TRP A 81 -24.55 8.00 6.53
CA TRP A 81 -24.07 6.67 6.15
C TRP A 81 -23.56 6.60 4.71
N LEU A 82 -24.16 7.35 3.78
CA LEU A 82 -23.73 7.38 2.39
C LEU A 82 -22.31 7.95 2.27
N GLY A 83 -22.01 9.06 2.95
CA GLY A 83 -20.66 9.63 2.99
C GLY A 83 -19.63 8.69 3.61
N MET A 84 -20.02 7.95 4.65
CA MET A 84 -19.17 6.91 5.25
C MET A 84 -18.83 5.81 4.25
N VAL A 85 -19.80 5.29 3.51
CA VAL A 85 -19.58 4.25 2.49
C VAL A 85 -18.69 4.77 1.37
N LEU A 86 -18.98 5.96 0.83
CA LEU A 86 -18.17 6.59 -0.21
C LEU A 86 -16.74 6.87 0.25
N SER A 87 -16.56 7.31 1.50
CA SER A 87 -15.25 7.46 2.11
C SER A 87 -14.50 6.13 2.16
N GLY A 88 -15.19 5.02 2.50
CA GLY A 88 -14.61 3.69 2.49
C GLY A 88 -14.19 3.23 1.10
N VAL A 89 -15.02 3.49 0.08
CA VAL A 89 -14.69 3.19 -1.34
C VAL A 89 -13.44 3.97 -1.78
N LEU A 90 -13.33 5.25 -1.42
CA LEU A 90 -12.17 6.08 -1.74
C LEU A 90 -10.91 5.68 -0.95
N ALA A 91 -11.08 5.09 0.24
CA ALA A 91 -10.00 4.62 1.09
C ALA A 91 -9.48 3.23 0.71
N ALA A 92 -10.32 2.38 0.12
CA ALA A 92 -10.01 1.00 -0.28
C ALA A 92 -8.68 0.83 -1.06
N PRO A 93 -8.30 1.71 -2.01
CA PRO A 93 -7.07 1.54 -2.79
C PRO A 93 -5.79 1.70 -1.95
N PHE A 94 -5.89 2.25 -0.74
CA PHE A 94 -4.73 2.47 0.13
C PHE A 94 -4.49 1.31 1.11
N VAL A 95 -5.34 0.29 1.06
CA VAL A 95 -5.20 -0.98 1.80
C VAL A 95 -4.75 -2.07 0.81
N ALA A 96 -3.97 -3.05 1.27
CA ALA A 96 -3.44 -4.12 0.41
C ALA A 96 -3.58 -5.52 1.04
N ALA A 97 -4.69 -5.81 1.71
CA ALA A 97 -4.89 -7.07 2.43
C ALA A 97 -5.06 -8.27 1.49
N ARG A 98 -5.78 -8.13 0.37
CA ARG A 98 -6.00 -9.24 -0.56
C ARG A 98 -4.72 -9.63 -1.28
N SER A 99 -4.03 -8.67 -1.88
CA SER A 99 -2.77 -8.93 -2.60
C SER A 99 -1.74 -9.60 -1.69
N LEU A 100 -1.62 -9.10 -0.44
CA LEU A 100 -0.76 -9.69 0.58
C LEU A 100 -1.13 -11.16 0.88
N HIS A 101 -2.43 -11.44 1.06
CA HIS A 101 -2.90 -12.80 1.26
C HIS A 101 -2.57 -13.70 0.07
N ASP A 102 -2.86 -13.26 -1.15
CA ASP A 102 -2.70 -14.06 -2.37
C ASP A 102 -1.23 -14.47 -2.58
N HIS A 103 -0.29 -13.54 -2.37
CA HIS A 103 1.13 -13.83 -2.48
C HIS A 103 1.65 -14.80 -1.40
N VAL A 104 1.30 -14.57 -0.13
CA VAL A 104 1.76 -15.44 0.97
C VAL A 104 1.12 -16.83 0.88
N ALA A 105 -0.16 -16.89 0.50
CA ALA A 105 -0.86 -18.15 0.26
C ALA A 105 -0.24 -18.94 -0.90
N ALA A 106 0.24 -18.27 -1.94
CA ALA A 106 0.96 -18.92 -3.04
C ALA A 106 2.22 -19.64 -2.54
N VAL A 107 3.03 -18.98 -1.71
CA VAL A 107 4.23 -19.60 -1.10
C VAL A 107 3.83 -20.80 -0.25
N ALA A 108 2.84 -20.63 0.64
CA ALA A 108 2.38 -21.69 1.54
C ALA A 108 1.88 -22.93 0.78
N ARG A 109 1.13 -22.74 -0.32
CA ARG A 109 0.68 -23.84 -1.19
C ARG A 109 1.85 -24.61 -1.80
N ARG A 110 2.85 -23.92 -2.36
CA ARG A 110 4.03 -24.58 -2.96
C ARG A 110 4.85 -25.37 -1.95
N LEU A 111 4.99 -24.84 -0.72
CA LEU A 111 5.64 -25.57 0.36
C LEU A 111 4.86 -26.82 0.78
N ALA A 112 3.52 -26.73 0.85
CA ALA A 112 2.67 -27.89 1.15
C ALA A 112 2.72 -28.98 0.05
N GLU A 113 2.96 -28.58 -1.20
CA GLU A 113 3.18 -29.46 -2.35
C GLU A 113 4.59 -30.07 -2.39
N ASN A 114 5.48 -29.73 -1.43
CA ASN A 114 6.92 -30.05 -1.45
C ASN A 114 7.66 -29.54 -2.69
N ASP A 115 7.15 -28.49 -3.36
CA ASP A 115 7.78 -27.88 -4.52
C ASP A 115 8.62 -26.67 -4.10
N LEU A 116 9.85 -26.95 -3.65
CA LEU A 116 10.78 -25.91 -3.19
C LEU A 116 11.18 -24.95 -4.32
N VAL A 117 11.28 -25.43 -5.55
CA VAL A 117 11.68 -24.59 -6.70
C VAL A 117 10.61 -23.54 -6.96
N GLN A 118 9.34 -23.94 -7.03
CA GLN A 118 8.24 -22.99 -7.18
C GLN A 118 8.06 -22.12 -5.94
N ALA A 119 8.27 -22.65 -4.72
CA ALA A 119 8.18 -21.86 -3.50
C ALA A 119 9.23 -20.72 -3.47
N ARG A 120 10.45 -20.97 -3.97
CA ARG A 120 11.48 -19.93 -4.15
C ARG A 120 11.06 -18.85 -5.15
N GLN A 121 10.43 -19.24 -6.26
CA GLN A 121 9.91 -18.31 -7.26
C GLN A 121 8.76 -17.46 -6.72
N GLU A 122 7.84 -18.05 -5.94
CA GLU A 122 6.74 -17.29 -5.33
C GLU A 122 7.25 -16.33 -4.25
N VAL A 123 8.17 -16.77 -3.37
CA VAL A 123 8.68 -15.89 -2.31
C VAL A 123 9.53 -14.75 -2.88
N ALA A 124 10.22 -14.96 -4.00
CA ALA A 124 10.96 -13.92 -4.72
C ALA A 124 10.08 -12.74 -5.17
N LYS A 125 8.77 -12.94 -5.33
CA LYS A 125 7.82 -11.87 -5.70
C LYS A 125 7.54 -10.91 -4.54
N ILE A 126 7.83 -11.31 -3.30
CA ILE A 126 7.50 -10.54 -2.09
C ILE A 126 8.71 -10.20 -1.22
N VAL A 127 9.92 -10.60 -1.63
CA VAL A 127 11.16 -10.23 -0.93
C VAL A 127 12.15 -9.57 -1.87
N GLY A 128 12.94 -8.62 -1.36
CA GLY A 128 13.99 -7.94 -2.13
C GLY A 128 15.35 -8.64 -2.15
N ARG A 129 15.47 -9.86 -1.60
CA ARG A 129 16.74 -10.61 -1.47
C ARG A 129 16.81 -11.80 -2.42
N GLU A 130 18.02 -12.30 -2.68
CA GLU A 130 18.22 -13.55 -3.43
C GLU A 130 17.56 -14.73 -2.70
N THR A 131 16.85 -15.57 -3.46
CA THR A 131 16.04 -16.67 -2.93
C THR A 131 16.51 -18.04 -3.40
N ASP A 132 17.41 -18.11 -4.39
CA ASP A 132 17.82 -19.35 -5.05
C ASP A 132 18.46 -20.37 -4.11
N ALA A 133 19.12 -19.90 -3.05
CA ALA A 133 19.79 -20.74 -2.06
C ALA A 133 18.92 -21.10 -0.84
N LEU A 134 17.68 -20.59 -0.74
CA LEU A 134 16.85 -20.78 0.45
C LEU A 134 16.33 -22.22 0.55
N ASP A 135 16.51 -22.87 1.69
CA ASP A 135 15.82 -24.11 2.00
C ASP A 135 14.36 -23.87 2.41
N VAL A 136 13.61 -24.93 2.73
CA VAL A 136 12.20 -24.85 3.13
C VAL A 136 12.00 -23.88 4.31
N GLN A 137 12.90 -23.91 5.29
CA GLN A 137 12.84 -23.01 6.44
C GLN A 137 13.14 -21.56 6.06
N GLY A 138 14.15 -21.35 5.20
CA GLY A 138 14.51 -20.05 4.65
C GLY A 138 13.38 -19.40 3.86
N VAL A 139 12.70 -20.17 3.00
CA VAL A 139 11.52 -19.69 2.25
C VAL A 139 10.38 -19.33 3.20
N SER A 140 10.07 -20.21 4.16
CA SER A 140 9.00 -19.97 5.15
C SER A 140 9.27 -18.71 5.97
N ARG A 141 10.51 -18.55 6.45
CA ARG A 141 10.95 -17.38 7.20
C ARG A 141 10.87 -16.11 6.36
N ALA A 142 11.34 -16.15 5.11
CA ALA A 142 11.28 -15.03 4.19
C ALA A 142 9.84 -14.56 3.94
N ALA A 143 8.91 -15.51 3.74
CA ALA A 143 7.50 -15.20 3.56
C ALA A 143 6.87 -14.60 4.81
N LEU A 144 7.20 -15.10 6.01
CA LEU A 144 6.67 -14.57 7.27
C LEU A 144 7.25 -13.20 7.64
N GLU A 145 8.54 -12.96 7.40
CA GLU A 145 9.17 -11.64 7.56
C GLU A 145 8.49 -10.61 6.65
N SER A 146 8.33 -10.94 5.36
CA SER A 146 7.63 -10.08 4.40
C SER A 146 6.15 -9.90 4.72
N LEU A 147 5.47 -10.95 5.20
CA LEU A 147 4.08 -10.85 5.66
C LEU A 147 3.96 -9.84 6.81
N ALA A 148 4.83 -9.93 7.82
CA ALA A 148 4.76 -9.07 8.98
C ALA A 148 5.01 -7.60 8.62
N GLU A 149 6.02 -7.33 7.79
CA GLU A 149 6.33 -5.99 7.29
C GLU A 149 5.18 -5.42 6.46
N ASN A 150 4.71 -6.16 5.45
CA ASN A 150 3.64 -5.70 4.58
C ASN A 150 2.26 -5.64 5.27
N ALA A 151 2.02 -6.46 6.30
CA ALA A 151 0.80 -6.36 7.10
C ALA A 151 0.78 -5.07 7.93
N SER A 152 1.92 -4.70 8.53
CA SER A 152 2.07 -3.42 9.23
C SER A 152 1.77 -2.26 8.28
N ASP A 153 2.46 -2.25 7.15
CA ASP A 153 2.59 -1.05 6.33
C ASP A 153 1.55 -0.94 5.21
N GLY A 154 1.00 -2.10 4.80
CA GLY A 154 -0.03 -2.22 3.77
C GLY A 154 -1.46 -2.33 4.31
N VAL A 155 -1.65 -2.65 5.60
CA VAL A 155 -2.99 -2.88 6.18
C VAL A 155 -3.17 -2.13 7.49
N VAL A 156 -2.38 -2.43 8.51
CA VAL A 156 -2.61 -1.94 9.88
C VAL A 156 -2.41 -0.43 9.96
N ALA A 157 -1.26 0.09 9.53
CA ALA A 157 -0.95 1.50 9.62
C ALA A 157 -1.85 2.39 8.74
N PRO A 158 -2.17 2.04 7.46
CA PRO A 158 -3.16 2.78 6.68
C PRO A 158 -4.52 2.87 7.37
N LEU A 159 -5.03 1.75 7.91
CA LEU A 159 -6.31 1.73 8.62
C LEU A 159 -6.24 2.52 9.92
N PHE A 160 -5.15 2.42 10.68
CA PHE A 160 -4.95 3.16 11.92
C PHE A 160 -5.04 4.68 11.69
N TRP A 161 -4.26 5.20 10.74
CA TRP A 161 -4.29 6.63 10.41
C TRP A 161 -5.61 7.04 9.76
N GLY A 162 -6.24 6.14 9.00
CA GLY A 162 -7.58 6.32 8.46
C GLY A 162 -8.68 6.41 9.52
N VAL A 163 -8.57 5.66 10.62
CA VAL A 163 -9.49 5.77 11.76
C VAL A 163 -9.33 7.13 12.45
N LEU A 164 -8.08 7.55 12.69
CA LEU A 164 -7.77 8.80 13.41
C LEU A 164 -8.13 10.06 12.62
N PHE A 165 -7.78 10.11 11.34
CA PHE A 165 -7.91 11.33 10.53
C PHE A 165 -8.79 11.17 9.29
N GLY A 166 -9.40 10.00 9.08
CA GLY A 166 -10.25 9.75 7.90
C GLY A 166 -9.44 9.61 6.61
N LEU A 167 -10.06 9.99 5.48
CA LEU A 167 -9.44 9.99 4.15
C LEU A 167 -8.06 10.66 4.09
N PRO A 168 -7.84 11.87 4.67
CA PRO A 168 -6.50 12.47 4.63
C PRO A 168 -5.46 11.70 5.44
N GLY A 169 -5.87 10.99 6.50
CA GLY A 169 -4.98 10.15 7.30
C GLY A 169 -4.44 8.96 6.53
N ILE A 170 -5.33 8.18 5.93
CA ILE A 170 -4.94 6.99 5.16
C ILE A 170 -4.13 7.37 3.90
N ALA A 171 -4.56 8.40 3.17
CA ALA A 171 -3.87 8.86 1.97
C ALA A 171 -2.51 9.49 2.31
N GLY A 172 -2.43 10.29 3.38
CA GLY A 172 -1.19 10.88 3.87
C GLY A 172 -0.19 9.84 4.33
N TYR A 173 -0.61 8.86 5.12
CA TYR A 173 0.27 7.74 5.50
C TYR A 173 0.77 6.98 4.26
N LYS A 174 -0.13 6.69 3.31
CA LYS A 174 0.29 5.96 2.11
C LYS A 174 1.29 6.76 1.26
N ALA A 175 1.14 8.07 1.20
CA ALA A 175 2.11 8.94 0.53
C ALA A 175 3.49 8.96 1.21
N ILE A 176 3.54 8.87 2.54
CA ILE A 176 4.81 8.74 3.28
C ILE A 176 5.47 7.38 3.01
N ASN A 177 4.65 6.34 2.84
CA ASN A 177 5.07 4.96 2.64
C ASN A 177 5.11 4.52 1.16
N THR A 178 5.24 5.48 0.23
CA THR A 178 5.39 5.24 -1.23
C THR A 178 6.77 5.73 -1.66
#